data_AF-A0A6G6K3N7-F1
#
_entry.id   AF-A0A6G6K3N7-F1
#
_cell.length_a   1.000
_cell.length_b   1.000
_cell.length_c   1.000
_cell.angle_alpha   90.00
_cell.angle_beta   90.00
_cell.angle_gamma   90.00
#
_symmetry.space_group_name_H-M   'P 1'
#
loop_
_entity.id
_entity.type
_entity.pdbx_description
1 polymer ?
#
loop_
_entity_poly.entity_id
_entity_poly.type
_entity_poly.pdbx_seq_one_letter_code
_entity_poly.pdbx_strand_id
1 'polypeptide(L)'
;MPDESPQDLAHARWRVRFFKHLVEEHSCHPYPQLRDSVWATEDASYRDHLARAEATLAEMESPPPTNIMLFPGAPTQQYSESKDP
;
A
#
# COMPACT_ATOMS: atom_id res chain seq x y z
N MET A 1 -10.48 9.31 15.60
CA MET A 1 -9.62 8.75 14.54
C MET A 1 -10.07 7.32 14.37
N PRO A 2 -10.58 6.87 13.21
CA PRO A 2 -10.89 5.47 13.04
C PRO A 2 -9.56 4.72 13.14
N ASP A 3 -9.47 3.86 14.13
CA ASP A 3 -8.41 2.88 14.32
C ASP A 3 -8.46 1.99 13.06
N GLU A 4 -7.58 2.22 12.08
CA GLU A 4 -7.48 1.33 10.92
C GLU A 4 -7.14 -0.06 11.46
N SER A 5 -8.13 -0.94 11.43
CA SER A 5 -8.04 -2.16 12.22
C SER A 5 -6.94 -3.05 11.63
N PRO A 6 -6.17 -3.78 12.45
CA PRO A 6 -5.20 -4.76 11.95
C PRO A 6 -5.84 -5.82 11.03
N GLN A 7 -7.17 -5.96 11.05
CA GLN A 7 -7.94 -6.78 10.11
C GLN A 7 -7.97 -6.20 8.69
N ASP A 8 -8.03 -4.88 8.53
CA ASP A 8 -8.08 -4.24 7.20
C ASP A 8 -6.74 -4.39 6.47
N LEU A 9 -5.63 -4.21 7.19
CA LEU A 9 -4.29 -4.43 6.65
C LEU A 9 -4.06 -5.92 6.30
N ALA A 10 -4.48 -6.83 7.18
CA ALA A 10 -4.38 -8.27 6.91
C ALA A 10 -5.21 -8.67 5.68
N HIS A 11 -6.41 -8.10 5.53
CA HIS A 11 -7.27 -8.32 4.38
C HIS A 11 -6.67 -7.73 3.09
N ALA A 12 -6.10 -6.53 3.13
CA ALA A 12 -5.40 -5.94 1.99
C ALA A 12 -4.22 -6.81 1.52
N ARG A 13 -3.40 -7.31 2.45
CA ARG A 13 -2.32 -8.26 2.16
C ARG A 13 -2.83 -9.57 1.56
N TRP A 14 -3.93 -10.11 2.08
CA TRP A 14 -4.57 -11.30 1.51
C TRP A 14 -5.05 -11.06 0.09
N ARG A 15 -5.71 -9.92 -0.19
CA ARG A 15 -6.18 -9.57 -1.54
C ARG A 15 -5.04 -9.51 -2.56
N VAL A 16 -3.92 -8.88 -2.20
CA VAL A 16 -2.74 -8.84 -3.08
C VAL A 16 -2.23 -10.25 -3.39
N ARG A 17 -2.07 -11.09 -2.35
CA ARG A 17 -1.62 -12.48 -2.53
C ARG A 17 -2.58 -13.29 -3.42
N PHE A 18 -3.89 -13.11 -3.22
CA PHE A 18 -4.92 -13.78 -3.99
C PHE A 18 -4.84 -13.41 -5.49
N PHE A 19 -4.78 -12.11 -5.81
CA PHE A 19 -4.69 -11.68 -7.21
C PHE A 19 -3.35 -12.06 -7.86
N LYS A 20 -2.24 -12.06 -7.12
CA LYS A 20 -0.95 -12.60 -7.63
C LYS A 20 -1.08 -14.06 -8.02
N HIS A 21 -1.66 -14.87 -7.15
CA HIS A 21 -1.88 -16.28 -7.43
C HIS A 21 -2.77 -16.51 -8.66
N LEU A 22 -3.86 -15.74 -8.81
CA LEU A 22 -4.69 -15.81 -10.01
C LEU A 22 -3.91 -15.45 -11.28
N VAL A 23 -3.11 -14.39 -11.27
CA VAL A 23 -2.29 -14.01 -12.43
C VAL A 23 -1.25 -15.09 -12.76
N GLU A 24 -0.64 -15.71 -11.77
CA GLU A 24 0.33 -16.80 -11.96
C GLU A 24 -0.32 -18.06 -12.54
N GLU A 25 -1.42 -18.54 -11.96
CA GLU A 25 -2.19 -19.69 -12.48
C GLU A 25 -2.66 -19.44 -13.91
N HIS A 26 -3.16 -18.23 -14.16
CA HIS A 26 -3.63 -17.82 -15.47
C HIS A 26 -2.48 -17.67 -16.49
N SER A 27 -1.26 -17.38 -16.02
CA SER A 27 -0.05 -17.32 -16.83
C SER A 27 0.51 -18.70 -17.18
N CYS A 28 0.39 -19.66 -16.27
CA CYS A 28 0.97 -21.01 -16.36
C CYS A 28 0.06 -22.04 -17.06
N HIS A 29 -1.01 -21.60 -17.74
CA HIS A 29 -1.97 -22.53 -18.32
C HIS A 29 -1.33 -23.47 -19.37
N PRO A 30 -1.51 -24.80 -19.25
CA PRO A 30 -0.77 -25.79 -20.04
C PRO A 30 -1.10 -25.80 -21.54
N TYR A 31 -2.14 -25.08 -21.96
CA TYR A 31 -2.59 -25.01 -23.34
C TYR A 31 -2.72 -23.55 -23.80
N PRO A 32 -1.64 -22.90 -24.25
CA PRO A 32 -1.68 -21.50 -24.69
C PRO A 32 -2.56 -21.29 -25.93
N GLN A 33 -2.75 -22.32 -26.75
CA GLN A 33 -3.66 -22.32 -27.90
C GLN A 33 -5.16 -22.26 -27.54
N LEU A 34 -5.55 -22.48 -26.28
CA LEU A 34 -6.93 -22.32 -25.80
C LEU A 34 -7.18 -20.94 -25.17
N ARG A 35 -6.21 -20.01 -25.28
CA ARG A 35 -6.37 -18.63 -24.81
C ARG A 35 -7.23 -17.84 -25.79
N ASP A 36 -8.53 -17.97 -25.62
CA ASP A 36 -9.53 -17.22 -26.38
C ASP A 36 -9.62 -15.77 -25.89
N SER A 37 -10.46 -14.95 -26.53
CA SER A 37 -10.68 -13.55 -26.15
C SER A 37 -11.20 -13.38 -24.71
N VAL A 38 -11.94 -14.36 -24.21
CA VAL A 38 -12.41 -14.41 -22.81
C VAL A 38 -11.22 -14.51 -21.85
N TRP A 39 -10.27 -15.40 -22.15
CA TRP A 39 -9.03 -15.54 -21.39
C TRP A 39 -8.26 -14.22 -21.35
N ALA A 40 -8.05 -13.57 -22.50
CA ALA A 40 -7.34 -12.29 -22.54
C ALA A 40 -8.02 -11.20 -21.71
N THR A 41 -9.36 -11.22 -21.65
CA THR A 41 -10.16 -10.27 -20.86
C THR A 41 -10.04 -10.54 -19.35
N GLU A 42 -10.08 -11.82 -18.95
CA GLU A 42 -9.89 -12.24 -17.56
C GLU A 42 -8.47 -11.92 -17.08
N ASP A 43 -7.44 -12.17 -17.91
CA ASP A 43 -6.04 -11.83 -17.60
C ASP A 43 -5.87 -10.33 -17.34
N ALA A 44 -6.44 -9.49 -18.22
CA ALA A 44 -6.41 -8.04 -18.08
C ALA A 44 -7.13 -7.59 -16.81
N SER A 45 -8.28 -8.21 -16.50
CA SER A 45 -9.04 -7.94 -15.27
C SER A 45 -8.23 -8.29 -14.02
N TYR A 46 -7.62 -9.47 -13.95
CA TYR A 46 -6.83 -9.89 -12.79
C TYR A 46 -5.62 -8.97 -12.55
N ARG A 47 -4.94 -8.53 -13.62
CA ARG A 47 -3.83 -7.57 -13.52
C ARG A 47 -4.30 -6.20 -13.04
N ASP A 48 -5.43 -5.71 -13.53
CA ASP A 48 -6.03 -4.43 -13.10
C ASP A 48 -6.46 -4.49 -11.62
N HIS A 49 -7.07 -5.61 -11.20
CA HIS A 49 -7.40 -5.85 -9.79
C HIS A 49 -6.16 -5.96 -8.89
N LEU A 50 -5.09 -6.59 -9.37
CA LEU A 50 -3.82 -6.67 -8.66
C LEU A 50 -3.22 -5.27 -8.46
N ALA A 51 -3.14 -4.46 -9.52
CA ALA A 51 -2.59 -3.11 -9.44
C ALA A 51 -3.34 -2.23 -8.44
N ARG A 52 -4.69 -2.29 -8.43
CA ARG A 52 -5.50 -1.58 -7.43
C ARG A 52 -5.26 -2.09 -6.01
N ALA A 53 -5.17 -3.41 -5.82
CA ALA A 53 -4.94 -3.99 -4.50
C ALA A 53 -3.56 -3.62 -3.94
N GLU A 54 -2.52 -3.59 -4.79
CA GLU A 54 -1.18 -3.15 -4.42
C GLU A 54 -1.15 -1.67 -4.06
N ALA A 55 -1.85 -0.81 -4.82
CA ALA A 55 -1.98 0.61 -4.50
C ALA A 55 -2.66 0.83 -3.13
N THR A 56 -3.78 0.15 -2.87
CA THR A 56 -4.47 0.23 -1.58
C THR A 56 -3.59 -0.26 -0.43
N LEU A 57 -2.84 -1.37 -0.62
CA LEU A 57 -1.92 -1.84 0.40
C LEU A 57 -0.80 -0.83 0.67
N ALA A 58 -0.25 -0.20 -0.37
CA ALA A 58 0.77 0.82 -0.23
C ALA A 58 0.26 2.08 0.50
N GLU A 59 -0.99 2.49 0.26
CA GLU A 59 -1.64 3.57 1.00
C GLU A 59 -1.80 3.24 2.48
N MET A 60 -2.21 2.00 2.81
CA MET A 60 -2.38 1.52 4.18
C MET A 60 -1.05 1.29 4.93
N GLU A 61 0.01 0.89 4.21
CA GLU A 61 1.35 0.69 4.78
C GLU A 61 2.16 1.99 4.83
N SER A 62 1.76 3.03 4.08
CA SER A 62 2.39 4.33 4.16
C SER A 62 2.06 4.97 5.51
N PRO A 63 3.06 5.41 6.29
CA PRO A 63 2.78 6.30 7.41
C PRO A 63 2.07 7.55 6.85
N PRO A 64 1.19 8.21 7.64
CA PRO A 64 0.67 9.49 7.23
C PRO A 64 1.85 10.40 6.89
N PRO A 65 1.75 11.25 5.85
CA PRO A 65 2.78 12.21 5.57
C PRO A 65 3.09 12.90 6.88
N THR A 66 4.35 12.82 7.32
CA THR A 66 4.80 13.54 8.51
C THR A 66 4.58 14.99 8.15
N ASN A 67 3.42 15.51 8.54
CA ASN A 67 3.11 16.90 8.47
C ASN A 67 4.05 17.48 9.52
N ILE A 68 5.25 17.84 9.06
CA ILE A 68 6.16 18.71 9.79
C ILE A 68 5.34 19.98 9.94
N MET A 69 4.58 20.06 11.02
CA MET A 69 4.06 21.32 11.51
C MET A 69 5.30 22.14 11.82
N LEU A 70 5.75 22.89 10.81
CA LEU A 70 6.46 24.14 10.99
C LEU A 70 5.51 25.00 11.83
N PHE A 71 5.53 24.81 13.15
CA PHE A 71 4.90 25.71 14.09
C PHE A 71 5.61 27.06 13.90
N PRO A 72 4.93 28.10 13.38
CA PRO A 72 5.51 29.42 13.31
C PRO A 72 5.34 30.02 14.72
N GLY A 73 6.22 29.65 15.65
CA GLY A 73 6.12 30.20 17.00
C GLY A 73 6.79 29.43 18.13
N ALA A 74 7.83 28.63 17.90
CA ALA A 74 8.70 28.24 19.00
C ALA A 74 9.68 29.40 19.28
N PRO A 75 9.57 30.14 20.39
CA PRO A 75 10.67 31.01 20.81
C PRO A 75 11.86 30.11 21.13
N THR A 76 12.96 30.33 20.43
CA THR A 76 14.25 29.73 20.74
C THR A 76 14.65 30.19 22.14
N GLN A 77 14.30 29.43 23.17
CA GLN A 77 14.91 29.57 24.48
C GLN A 77 16.36 29.13 24.33
N GLN A 78 17.24 30.11 24.13
CA GLN A 78 18.67 29.92 24.36
C GLN A 78 18.84 29.67 25.86
N TYR A 79 18.93 28.40 26.23
CA TYR A 79 19.63 28.00 27.44
C TYR A 79 21.09 28.44 27.29
N SER A 80 21.41 29.58 27.88
CA SER A 80 22.78 29.89 28.30
C SER A 80 22.81 29.76 29.81
N GLU A 81 23.03 28.52 30.24
CA GLU A 81 23.35 28.19 31.62
C GLU A 81 24.80 28.60 31.94
N SER A 82 24.99 29.12 33.15
CA SER A 82 26.26 29.36 33.87
C SER A 82 27.08 30.59 33.45
N LYS A 83 27.62 31.42 34.37
CA LYS A 83 28.06 31.14 35.74
C LYS A 83 28.32 32.47 36.49
N ASP A 84 27.78 32.61 37.71
CA ASP A 84 28.26 33.51 38.79
C ASP A 84 29.74 33.22 39.15
N PRO A 85 30.49 34.10 39.86
CA PRO A 85 30.03 34.98 40.96
C PRO A 85 30.44 36.46 40.89
#